data_AF-A0A930DNV8-F1
#
_entry.id   AF-A0A930DNV8-F1
#
_cell.length_a   1.000
_cell.length_b   1.000
_cell.length_c   1.000
_cell.angle_alpha   90.00
_cell.angle_beta   90.00
_cell.angle_gamma   90.00
#
_symmetry.space_group_name_H-M   'P 1'
#
loop_
_entity.id
_entity.type
_entity.pdbx_description
1 polymer ?
#
loop_
_entity_poly.entity_id
_entity_poly.type
_entity_poly.pdbx_seq_one_letter_code
_entity_poly.pdbx_strand_id
1 'polypeptide(L)'
;MSLKTDYKDAMYQKRKFRMENNSDGTVSLTDATSYTQEGTPFGANDVNAITKSVNALYQETIVTIPANAWSSSAPYSQKVSVPTVKATDSVSMGKAHTKTSSPSDIETYDEMAGLITAAEVTDGYVTFYCAAEKPNKEFKVKLKGVSK
;
A
#
# COMPACT_ATOMS: atom_id res chain seq x y z
N MET A 1 7.84 -3.46 -7.62
CA MET A 1 8.29 -2.17 -8.20
C MET A 1 9.04 -1.39 -7.12
N SER A 2 10.01 -0.53 -7.47
CA SER A 2 10.75 0.29 -6.51
C SER A 2 10.97 1.70 -7.05
N LEU A 3 9.89 2.49 -7.06
CA LEU A 3 9.93 3.91 -7.39
C LEU A 3 10.71 4.69 -6.34
N LYS A 4 11.33 5.80 -6.76
CA LYS A 4 12.00 6.76 -5.87
C LYS A 4 10.99 7.39 -4.89
N THR A 5 11.40 7.63 -3.64
CA THR A 5 10.51 8.12 -2.56
C THR A 5 11.11 9.28 -1.74
N ASP A 6 12.18 9.88 -2.25
CA ASP A 6 12.98 10.94 -1.62
C ASP A 6 13.22 12.13 -2.57
N TYR A 7 12.24 12.45 -3.41
CA TYR A 7 12.21 13.71 -4.14
C TYR A 7 12.36 14.89 -3.16
N LYS A 8 13.01 15.95 -3.63
CA LYS A 8 13.22 17.20 -2.87
C LYS A 8 12.79 18.35 -3.75
N ASP A 9 12.07 19.30 -3.16
CA ASP A 9 11.76 20.54 -3.85
C ASP A 9 13.05 21.32 -4.13
N ALA A 10 13.05 22.11 -5.20
CA ALA A 10 14.17 22.95 -5.51
C ALA A 10 14.38 23.98 -4.39
N MET A 11 15.54 23.90 -3.73
CA MET A 11 15.97 24.89 -2.75
C MET A 11 16.89 25.91 -3.42
N TYR A 12 16.58 27.20 -3.27
CA TYR A 12 17.40 28.32 -3.74
C TYR A 12 17.45 29.37 -2.64
N GLN A 13 18.57 30.08 -2.51
CA GLN A 13 18.72 31.14 -1.51
C GLN A 13 17.80 32.34 -1.81
N LYS A 14 17.71 32.73 -3.08
CA LYS A 14 16.77 33.75 -3.59
C LYS A 14 16.33 33.39 -5.00
N ARG A 15 15.02 33.41 -5.28
CA ARG A 15 14.51 33.33 -6.66
C ARG A 15 14.99 34.56 -7.42
N LYS A 16 15.49 34.38 -8.65
CA LYS A 16 15.90 35.48 -9.54
C LYS A 16 14.79 35.75 -10.54
N PHE A 17 14.40 37.01 -10.70
CA PHE A 17 13.37 37.44 -11.65
C PHE A 17 13.94 38.51 -12.59
N ARG A 18 13.39 38.63 -13.80
CA ARG A 18 13.71 39.71 -14.74
C ARG A 18 12.94 40.95 -14.36
N MET A 19 13.66 42.06 -14.27
CA MET A 19 13.23 43.33 -13.69
C MET A 19 12.98 44.37 -14.78
N GLU A 20 11.88 45.11 -14.68
CA GLU A 20 11.61 46.27 -15.53
C GLU A 20 11.61 47.54 -14.69
N ASN A 21 12.35 48.56 -15.14
CA ASN A 21 12.48 49.83 -14.42
C ASN A 21 11.50 50.86 -15.01
N ASN A 22 10.60 51.36 -14.18
CA ASN A 22 9.57 52.31 -14.55
C ASN A 22 10.12 53.75 -14.47
N SER A 23 9.53 54.66 -15.25
CA SER A 23 9.97 56.07 -15.36
C SER A 23 9.72 56.91 -14.11
N ASP A 24 8.85 56.46 -13.21
CA ASP A 24 8.59 57.06 -11.91
C ASP A 24 9.58 56.61 -10.82
N GLY A 25 10.60 55.84 -11.21
CA GLY A 25 11.62 55.31 -10.31
C GLY A 25 11.21 54.02 -9.59
N THR A 26 10.05 53.44 -9.90
CA THR A 26 9.63 52.13 -9.37
C THR A 26 10.09 50.98 -10.26
N VAL A 27 9.93 49.74 -9.78
CA VAL A 27 10.37 48.53 -10.48
C VAL A 27 9.23 47.50 -10.51
N SER A 28 8.96 46.93 -11.68
CA SER A 28 7.89 45.94 -11.88
C SER A 28 8.42 44.50 -12.02
N LEU A 29 7.77 43.58 -11.30
CA LEU A 29 7.88 42.11 -11.43
C LEU A 29 6.45 41.54 -11.36
N THR A 30 5.70 41.61 -12.45
CA THR A 30 4.24 41.46 -12.37
C THR A 30 3.76 40.21 -13.10
N ASP A 31 3.20 39.27 -12.36
CA ASP A 31 2.32 38.26 -12.93
C ASP A 31 0.93 38.90 -13.09
N ALA A 32 0.58 39.26 -14.33
CA ALA A 32 -0.69 39.93 -14.65
C ALA A 32 -1.80 38.95 -15.08
N THR A 33 -1.62 37.66 -14.79
CA THR A 33 -2.54 36.62 -15.22
C THR A 33 -3.80 36.65 -14.35
N SER A 34 -4.95 36.99 -14.95
CA SER A 34 -6.24 36.79 -14.29
C SER A 34 -6.58 35.30 -14.34
N TYR A 35 -6.39 34.62 -13.22
CA TYR A 35 -6.78 33.22 -13.08
C TYR A 35 -8.26 33.11 -12.77
N THR A 36 -8.97 32.28 -13.54
CA THR A 36 -10.35 31.89 -13.20
C THR A 36 -10.40 30.92 -12.01
N GLN A 37 -9.27 30.28 -11.70
CA GLN A 37 -9.07 29.38 -10.56
C GLN A 37 -7.59 29.34 -10.16
N GLU A 38 -7.30 29.48 -8.87
CA GLU A 38 -5.96 29.26 -8.31
C GLU A 38 -5.78 27.77 -7.96
N GLY A 39 -4.67 27.16 -8.38
CA GLY A 39 -4.36 25.75 -8.13
C GLY A 39 -3.63 25.52 -6.81
N THR A 40 -3.59 24.27 -6.34
CA THR A 40 -2.79 23.87 -5.18
C THR A 40 -1.36 23.48 -5.60
N PRO A 41 -0.32 23.86 -4.85
CA PRO A 41 1.04 23.39 -5.12
C PRO A 41 1.11 21.86 -5.06
N PHE A 42 1.78 21.26 -6.04
CA PHE A 42 2.15 19.84 -6.03
C PHE A 42 3.67 19.75 -5.98
N GLY A 43 4.19 19.17 -4.91
CA GLY A 43 5.62 19.19 -4.61
C GLY A 43 6.20 17.81 -4.30
N ALA A 44 7.45 17.82 -3.87
CA ALA A 44 8.19 16.61 -3.53
C ALA A 44 7.49 15.76 -2.47
N ASN A 45 6.81 16.38 -1.50
CA ASN A 45 6.04 15.65 -0.48
C ASN A 45 4.92 14.80 -1.12
N ASP A 46 4.12 15.40 -2.00
CA ASP A 46 3.02 14.73 -2.69
C ASP A 46 3.53 13.58 -3.57
N VAL A 47 4.60 13.83 -4.34
CA VAL A 47 5.24 12.81 -5.16
C VAL A 47 5.73 11.66 -4.28
N ASN A 48 6.43 11.95 -3.18
CA ASN A 48 6.95 10.93 -2.27
C ASN A 48 5.83 10.10 -1.63
N ALA A 49 4.72 10.73 -1.26
CA ALA A 49 3.55 10.04 -0.71
C ALA A 49 2.94 9.10 -1.76
N ILE A 50 2.71 9.59 -2.98
CA ILE A 50 2.16 8.79 -4.08
C ILE A 50 3.08 7.62 -4.43
N THR A 51 4.38 7.85 -4.58
CA THR A 51 5.31 6.78 -4.97
C THR A 51 5.47 5.73 -3.87
N LYS A 52 5.40 6.11 -2.58
CA LYS A 52 5.33 5.16 -1.47
C LYS A 52 4.08 4.29 -1.55
N SER A 53 2.90 4.90 -1.76
CA SER A 53 1.64 4.17 -1.92
C SER A 53 1.68 3.21 -3.12
N VAL A 54 2.19 3.67 -4.26
CA VAL A 54 2.35 2.80 -5.45
C VAL A 54 3.32 1.66 -5.15
N ASN A 55 4.46 1.94 -4.50
CA ASN A 55 5.40 0.89 -4.12
C ASN A 55 4.77 -0.17 -3.20
N ALA A 56 3.94 0.24 -2.24
CA ALA A 56 3.20 -0.65 -1.35
C ALA A 56 2.23 -1.57 -2.12
N LEU A 57 1.51 -1.05 -3.12
CA LEU A 57 0.60 -1.85 -3.98
C LEU A 57 1.29 -3.03 -4.67
N TYR A 58 2.58 -2.89 -5.00
CA TYR A 58 3.38 -3.93 -5.65
C TYR A 58 4.19 -4.80 -4.67
N GLN A 59 4.16 -4.51 -3.37
CA GLN A 59 4.79 -5.39 -2.41
C GLN A 59 3.94 -6.63 -2.19
N GLU A 60 4.63 -7.75 -2.02
CA GLU A 60 4.03 -9.04 -1.72
C GLU A 60 4.72 -9.61 -0.48
N THR A 61 3.95 -10.29 0.37
CA THR A 61 4.47 -11.10 1.46
C THR A 61 3.74 -12.44 1.51
N ILE A 62 4.44 -13.49 1.91
CA ILE A 62 3.83 -14.81 2.11
C ILE A 62 3.54 -14.97 3.59
N VAL A 63 2.30 -15.31 3.91
CA VAL A 63 1.83 -15.52 5.27
C VAL A 63 1.49 -17.00 5.45
N THR A 64 1.95 -17.58 6.55
CA THR A 64 1.59 -18.94 6.96
C THR A 64 0.45 -18.88 7.97
N ILE A 65 -0.60 -19.65 7.72
CA ILE A 65 -1.83 -19.68 8.51
C ILE A 65 -1.96 -21.07 9.14
N PRO A 66 -1.75 -21.20 10.46
CA PRO A 66 -1.79 -22.50 11.12
C PRO A 66 -3.22 -22.97 11.38
N ALA A 67 -3.47 -24.28 11.27
CA ALA A 67 -4.80 -24.89 11.45
C ALA A 67 -5.35 -24.80 12.88
N ASN A 68 -4.48 -24.65 13.88
CA ASN A 68 -4.81 -24.82 15.29
C ASN A 68 -5.20 -23.51 16.02
N ALA A 69 -5.25 -22.38 15.31
CA ALA A 69 -5.53 -21.07 15.92
C ALA A 69 -6.79 -20.38 15.39
N TRP A 70 -7.66 -21.12 14.69
CA TRP A 70 -9.02 -20.69 14.38
C TRP A 70 -9.93 -20.77 15.61
N SER A 71 -10.90 -19.87 15.70
CA SER A 71 -11.96 -19.92 16.73
C SER A 71 -12.75 -21.25 16.70
N SER A 72 -13.53 -21.49 17.76
CA SER A 72 -14.26 -22.74 17.96
C SER A 72 -15.65 -22.77 17.32
N SER A 73 -16.19 -21.64 16.88
CA SER A 73 -17.53 -21.52 16.31
C SER A 73 -17.55 -20.60 15.09
N ALA A 74 -18.48 -20.86 14.17
CA ALA A 74 -18.73 -20.02 13.01
C ALA A 74 -19.34 -18.65 13.40
N PRO A 75 -19.05 -17.55 12.67
CA PRO A 75 -17.99 -17.47 11.65
C PRO A 75 -16.62 -17.65 12.30
N TYR A 76 -15.81 -18.54 11.72
CA TYR A 76 -14.49 -18.83 12.25
C TYR A 76 -13.56 -17.66 11.97
N SER A 77 -12.70 -17.32 12.91
CA SER A 77 -11.75 -16.22 12.77
C SER A 77 -10.36 -16.63 13.21
N GLN A 78 -9.34 -16.10 12.52
CA GLN A 78 -7.95 -16.24 12.93
C GLN A 78 -7.17 -14.95 12.65
N LYS A 79 -6.54 -14.41 13.70
CA LYS A 79 -5.70 -13.21 13.60
C LYS A 79 -4.24 -13.62 13.39
N VAL A 80 -3.64 -13.16 12.30
CA VAL A 80 -2.27 -13.50 11.89
C VAL A 80 -1.41 -12.24 11.88
N SER A 81 -0.21 -12.33 12.47
CA SER A 81 0.74 -11.22 12.53
C SER A 81 1.38 -10.98 11.17
N VAL A 82 1.28 -9.74 10.68
CA VAL A 82 1.94 -9.25 9.47
C VAL A 82 2.55 -7.88 9.81
N PRO A 83 3.74 -7.82 10.45
CA PRO A 83 4.20 -6.62 11.16
C PRO A 83 4.24 -5.32 10.35
N THR A 84 4.42 -5.41 9.03
CA THR A 84 4.54 -4.24 8.15
C THR A 84 3.20 -3.75 7.59
N VAL A 85 2.12 -4.53 7.72
CA VAL A 85 0.80 -4.16 7.18
C VAL A 85 0.20 -2.99 7.95
N LYS A 86 -0.48 -2.10 7.25
CA LYS A 86 -1.22 -0.96 7.81
C LYS A 86 -2.71 -1.08 7.53
N ALA A 87 -3.55 -0.52 8.38
CA ALA A 87 -4.99 -0.46 8.18
C ALA A 87 -5.40 0.28 6.89
N THR A 88 -4.52 1.16 6.38
CA THR A 88 -4.71 1.89 5.11
C THR A 88 -4.29 1.10 3.88
N ASP A 89 -3.70 -0.09 4.04
CA ASP A 89 -3.24 -0.91 2.93
C ASP A 89 -4.44 -1.53 2.19
N SER A 90 -4.40 -1.49 0.86
CA SER A 90 -5.36 -2.21 0.01
C SER A 90 -4.83 -3.62 -0.25
N VAL A 91 -5.04 -4.51 0.73
CA VAL A 91 -4.52 -5.87 0.69
C VAL A 91 -5.42 -6.80 -0.11
N SER A 92 -4.82 -7.59 -1.00
CA SER A 92 -5.51 -8.70 -1.69
C SER A 92 -4.80 -10.02 -1.45
N MET A 93 -5.58 -11.09 -1.37
CA MET A 93 -5.08 -12.46 -1.23
C MET A 93 -4.84 -13.08 -2.60
N GLY A 94 -3.72 -13.79 -2.74
CA GLY A 94 -3.38 -14.58 -3.91
C GLY A 94 -2.68 -15.88 -3.52
N LYS A 95 -2.35 -16.68 -4.55
CA LYS A 95 -1.68 -17.97 -4.38
C LYS A 95 -0.23 -17.80 -3.92
N ALA A 96 0.20 -18.62 -2.96
CA ALA A 96 1.56 -18.62 -2.41
C ALA A 96 2.54 -19.55 -3.15
N HIS A 97 2.10 -20.15 -4.26
CA HIS A 97 2.86 -21.15 -5.01
C HIS A 97 4.12 -20.57 -5.66
N THR A 98 5.12 -21.41 -5.82
CA THR A 98 6.36 -21.14 -6.56
C THR A 98 6.52 -22.16 -7.68
N LYS A 99 7.48 -21.93 -8.59
CA LYS A 99 7.81 -22.90 -9.65
C LYS A 99 8.27 -24.27 -9.11
N THR A 100 8.66 -24.33 -7.84
CA THR A 100 9.18 -25.53 -7.18
C THR A 100 8.23 -26.09 -6.12
N SER A 101 7.02 -25.53 -5.99
CA SER A 101 6.01 -26.06 -5.07
C SER A 101 5.55 -27.46 -5.50
N SER A 102 5.39 -28.38 -4.55
CA SER A 102 4.87 -29.72 -4.85
C SER A 102 3.38 -29.66 -5.21
N PRO A 103 2.86 -30.59 -6.05
CA PRO A 103 1.42 -30.66 -6.33
C PRO A 103 0.56 -30.79 -5.07
N SER A 104 1.01 -31.57 -4.07
CA SER A 104 0.31 -31.74 -2.80
C SER A 104 0.25 -30.47 -1.95
N ASP A 105 1.30 -29.65 -1.97
CA ASP A 105 1.29 -28.34 -1.28
C ASP A 105 0.33 -27.38 -1.99
N ILE A 106 0.35 -27.37 -3.32
CA ILE A 106 -0.53 -26.51 -4.13
C ILE A 106 -2.00 -26.85 -3.85
N GLU A 107 -2.33 -28.14 -3.86
CA GLU A 107 -3.68 -28.64 -3.55
C GLU A 107 -4.10 -28.23 -2.14
N THR A 108 -3.25 -28.49 -1.13
CA THR A 108 -3.53 -28.12 0.26
C THR A 108 -3.75 -26.62 0.42
N TYR A 109 -2.90 -25.80 -0.21
CA TYR A 109 -2.99 -24.34 -0.07
C TYR A 109 -4.22 -23.77 -0.78
N ASP A 110 -4.54 -24.25 -1.99
CA ASP A 110 -5.72 -23.80 -2.72
C ASP A 110 -7.02 -24.25 -2.01
N GLU A 111 -7.07 -25.47 -1.49
CA GLU A 111 -8.20 -26.01 -0.72
C GLU A 111 -8.45 -25.17 0.55
N MET A 112 -7.43 -24.99 1.39
CA MET A 112 -7.59 -24.27 2.66
C MET A 112 -7.85 -22.78 2.45
N ALA A 113 -7.20 -22.14 1.46
CA ALA A 113 -7.44 -20.73 1.14
C ALA A 113 -8.83 -20.50 0.57
N GLY A 114 -9.42 -21.48 -0.13
CA GLY A 114 -10.78 -21.43 -0.65
C GLY A 114 -11.86 -21.35 0.43
N LEU A 115 -11.54 -21.71 1.69
CA LEU A 115 -12.47 -21.60 2.82
C LEU A 115 -12.55 -20.17 3.40
N ILE A 116 -11.59 -19.30 3.09
CA ILE A 116 -11.59 -17.91 3.55
C ILE A 116 -12.68 -17.14 2.79
N THR A 117 -13.64 -16.60 3.53
CA THR A 117 -14.77 -15.84 2.98
C THR A 117 -14.60 -14.33 3.13
N ALA A 118 -13.80 -13.87 4.09
CA ALA A 118 -13.49 -12.46 4.30
C ALA A 118 -12.15 -12.28 5.04
N ALA A 119 -11.61 -11.07 5.00
CA ALA A 119 -10.47 -10.68 5.81
C ALA A 119 -10.59 -9.21 6.24
N GLU A 120 -9.99 -8.87 7.38
CA GLU A 120 -9.88 -7.52 7.91
C GLU A 120 -8.41 -7.19 8.16
N VAL A 121 -8.00 -5.99 7.76
CA VAL A 121 -6.62 -5.51 7.90
C VAL A 121 -6.58 -4.46 9.00
N THR A 122 -5.65 -4.64 9.93
CA THR A 122 -5.33 -3.67 10.99
C THR A 122 -3.82 -3.50 11.07
N ASP A 123 -3.34 -2.46 11.74
CA ASP A 123 -1.89 -2.26 11.88
C ASP A 123 -1.21 -3.49 12.50
N GLY A 124 -0.31 -4.09 11.73
CA GLY A 124 0.46 -5.27 12.12
C GLY A 124 -0.26 -6.61 12.01
N TYR A 125 -1.54 -6.66 11.59
CA TYR A 125 -2.31 -7.91 11.54
C TYR A 125 -3.30 -8.00 10.39
N VAL A 126 -3.53 -9.24 9.95
CA VAL A 126 -4.68 -9.60 9.12
C VAL A 126 -5.51 -10.63 9.86
N THR A 127 -6.80 -10.36 10.01
CA THR A 127 -7.77 -11.32 10.57
C THR A 127 -8.51 -11.97 9.41
N PHE A 128 -8.38 -13.29 9.25
CA PHE A 128 -9.11 -14.07 8.25
C PHE A 128 -10.40 -14.61 8.85
N TYR A 129 -11.44 -14.71 8.04
CA TYR A 129 -12.75 -15.20 8.44
C TYR A 129 -13.23 -16.29 7.48
N CYS A 130 -13.85 -17.34 8.04
CA CYS A 130 -14.51 -18.40 7.28
C CYS A 130 -15.96 -18.58 7.78
N ALA A 131 -16.93 -18.43 6.89
CA ALA A 131 -18.34 -18.41 7.29
C ALA A 131 -18.90 -19.76 7.74
N ALA A 132 -18.49 -20.87 7.12
CA ALA A 132 -19.12 -22.18 7.31
C ALA A 132 -18.16 -23.28 7.79
N GLU A 133 -16.96 -23.34 7.21
CA GLU A 133 -15.95 -24.36 7.48
C GLU A 133 -14.60 -23.68 7.71
N LYS A 134 -13.80 -24.17 8.67
CA LYS A 134 -12.45 -23.66 8.92
C LYS A 134 -11.38 -24.57 8.33
N PRO A 135 -10.23 -24.01 7.92
CA PRO A 135 -9.04 -24.78 7.57
C PRO A 135 -8.63 -25.76 8.66
N ASN A 136 -8.31 -26.99 8.25
CA ASN A 136 -7.84 -28.07 9.11
C ASN A 136 -6.38 -28.46 8.87
N LYS A 137 -5.72 -27.87 7.86
CA LYS A 137 -4.28 -28.00 7.57
C LYS A 137 -3.63 -26.61 7.59
N GLU A 138 -2.35 -26.57 7.93
CA GLU A 138 -1.55 -25.36 7.75
C GLU A 138 -1.41 -25.06 6.25
N PHE A 139 -1.54 -23.79 5.89
CA PHE A 139 -1.41 -23.36 4.51
C PHE A 139 -0.76 -21.99 4.40
N LYS A 140 -0.36 -21.62 3.17
CA LYS A 140 0.24 -20.33 2.88
C LYS A 140 -0.59 -19.54 1.88
N VAL A 141 -0.71 -18.25 2.13
CA VAL A 141 -1.31 -17.28 1.21
C VAL A 141 -0.30 -16.18 0.88
N LYS A 142 -0.40 -15.63 -0.33
CA LYS A 142 0.32 -14.43 -0.71
C LYS A 142 -0.59 -13.23 -0.44
N LEU A 143 -0.11 -12.27 0.32
CA LEU A 143 -0.75 -10.96 0.46
C LEU A 143 -0.05 -9.98 -0.47
N LYS A 144 -0.82 -9.27 -1.30
CA LYS A 144 -0.34 -8.18 -2.15
C LYS A 144 -0.86 -6.86 -1.62
N GLY A 145 -0.10 -5.78 -1.81
CA GLY A 145 -0.49 -4.45 -1.34
C GLY A 145 -0.10 -4.15 0.10
N VAL A 146 0.88 -4.88 0.65
CA VAL A 146 1.33 -4.73 2.04
C VAL A 146 2.46 -3.72 2.11
N SER A 147 2.29 -2.64 2.87
CA SER A 147 3.33 -1.64 3.09
C SER A 147 4.58 -2.26 3.75
N LYS A 148 5.75 -1.64 3.54
CA LYS A 148 7.04 -2.01 4.16
C LYS A 148 7.46 -0.97 5.18
#